data_AF-A0A256WJY4-F1
#
_entry.id   AF-A0A256WJY4-F1
#
_cell.length_a   1.000
_cell.length_b   1.000
_cell.length_c   1.000
_cell.angle_alpha   90.00
_cell.angle_beta   90.00
_cell.angle_gamma   90.00
#
_symmetry.space_group_name_H-M   'P 1'
#
loop_
_entity.id
_entity.type
_entity.pdbx_description
1 polymer ?
#
loop_
_entity_poly.entity_id
_entity_poly.type
_entity_poly.pdbx_seq_one_letter_code
_entity_poly.pdbx_strand_id
1 'polypeptide(L)'
;MKKLLVGLFLLAVVFTSCEKTTVDPIPETPTGNITSDIESDMTFKMGENYVINGTVRVRNCTLVFEPGAIIKFTEGAVLDIAYSDNEHVTFIAKGTPDLPVVFTSVSTSPSAGDWSGIRFYKGANNCQLDYCIVEYSGSHDYYGSLYIDNTEVSITNTILRKASNVGIMVKEEGAFSAFGGNAFSQIQSYPISIQANSVHTIVGVNAFQTDLGVLITNDASYTLSGSHTWTNQAAPYYAEGTIRFGAVGQGSTLNIEKGTHFRMMEDAQWDIAYWDGEYATIIAHGTPEEPIVFTSASPAPSAGDWVGLIFEDGANNCSFNYCVFEYGGSNDYYGTINVKNAAVGFRYCQFLNSQYYGIRMKDNAYFTDFGNNTFANTGIYPITIWPNYVHTITGENTFEQGSAICVDNDCELDIAGNYIWSNQTAPYIVDGFLRVGSAGAGVSLQIEAGTVLKFTSGGGLQIPYWADTYGTLVAIGSAEEPILFTSADPLPNPGDWKGIWFDEGSYNSIINHCEIKYAGGSYDYWGAIYLNDAGSPLSLSNTLISYSGSNAISVDSDDNGSSVDYSNNVSFLNNTGIDYYIR
;
A
#
# COMPACT_ATOMS: atom_id res chain seq x y z
N MET A 1 -44.40 -7.51 2.86
CA MET A 1 -44.84 -7.29 1.45
C MET A 1 -43.94 -6.22 0.87
N LYS A 2 -43.17 -6.34 -0.20
CA LYS A 2 -42.79 -7.40 -1.15
C LYS A 2 -41.28 -7.18 -1.38
N LYS A 3 -40.47 -8.24 -1.32
CA LYS A 3 -39.04 -8.21 -1.70
C LYS A 3 -38.95 -8.24 -3.23
N LEU A 4 -38.19 -7.33 -3.82
CA LEU A 4 -37.83 -7.36 -5.25
C LEU A 4 -36.45 -8.02 -5.34
N LEU A 5 -36.41 -9.29 -5.75
CA LEU A 5 -35.18 -9.96 -6.17
C LEU A 5 -34.78 -9.41 -7.54
N VAL A 6 -33.60 -8.82 -7.63
CA VAL A 6 -32.91 -8.59 -8.91
C VAL A 6 -31.89 -9.72 -9.03
N GLY A 7 -32.18 -10.68 -9.91
CA GLY A 7 -31.32 -11.82 -10.19
C GLY A 7 -30.13 -11.39 -11.05
N LEU A 8 -28.93 -11.52 -10.48
CA LEU A 8 -27.66 -11.43 -11.19
C LEU A 8 -27.48 -12.76 -11.95
N PHE A 9 -27.59 -12.73 -13.28
CA PHE A 9 -27.24 -13.87 -14.12
C PHE A 9 -25.70 -13.96 -14.21
N LEU A 10 -25.06 -14.57 -13.21
CA LEU A 10 -23.72 -15.14 -13.41
C LEU A 10 -23.88 -16.37 -14.29
N LEU A 11 -23.41 -16.28 -15.53
CA LEU A 11 -23.18 -17.44 -16.36
C LEU A 11 -21.94 -18.17 -15.80
N ALA A 12 -22.12 -18.91 -14.71
CA ALA A 12 -21.14 -19.88 -14.25
C ALA A 12 -21.04 -20.97 -15.32
N VAL A 13 -20.07 -20.85 -16.23
CA VAL A 13 -19.65 -21.97 -17.07
C VAL A 13 -18.94 -22.95 -16.14
N VAL A 14 -19.74 -23.78 -15.49
CA VAL A 14 -19.26 -25.00 -14.84
C VAL A 14 -18.76 -25.88 -15.98
N PHE A 15 -17.46 -25.88 -16.23
CA PHE A 15 -16.83 -26.99 -16.94
C PHE A 15 -17.01 -28.23 -16.07
N THR A 16 -18.16 -28.88 -16.25
CA THR A 16 -18.30 -30.28 -15.89
C THR A 16 -17.29 -31.00 -16.75
N SER A 17 -16.18 -31.39 -16.11
CA SER A 17 -15.22 -32.37 -16.63
C SER A 17 -15.97 -33.69 -16.83
N CYS A 18 -16.72 -33.77 -17.92
CA CYS A 18 -17.15 -35.02 -18.48
C CYS A 18 -15.96 -35.51 -19.29
N GLU A 19 -15.22 -36.45 -18.73
CA GLU A 19 -14.14 -37.18 -19.39
C GLU A 19 -14.63 -37.75 -20.72
N LYS A 20 -14.44 -37.02 -21.82
CA LYS A 20 -14.36 -37.61 -23.16
C LYS A 20 -13.73 -36.66 -24.18
N THR A 21 -12.41 -36.61 -24.17
CA THR A 21 -11.64 -36.41 -25.41
C THR A 21 -10.60 -37.52 -25.49
N THR A 22 -11.07 -38.74 -25.77
CA THR A 22 -10.20 -39.69 -26.47
C THR A 22 -9.98 -39.12 -27.85
N VAL A 23 -8.92 -38.31 -27.99
CA VAL A 23 -8.27 -38.12 -29.29
C VAL A 23 -7.93 -39.53 -29.75
N ASP A 24 -8.42 -39.93 -30.93
CA ASP A 24 -8.12 -41.23 -31.52
C ASP A 24 -6.59 -41.47 -31.47
N PRO A 25 -6.12 -42.72 -31.28
CA PRO A 25 -4.69 -42.99 -31.24
C PRO A 25 -4.07 -42.59 -32.59
N ILE A 26 -3.34 -41.49 -32.54
CA ILE A 26 -2.60 -40.89 -33.64
C ILE A 26 -1.49 -41.87 -34.09
N PRO A 27 -1.23 -42.04 -35.39
CA PRO A 27 -0.24 -43.01 -35.92
C PRO A 27 1.16 -42.86 -35.29
N GLU A 28 1.78 -43.99 -34.95
CA GLU A 28 3.07 -44.07 -34.21
C GLU A 28 4.30 -43.56 -34.98
N THR A 29 4.18 -43.32 -36.29
CA THR A 29 5.29 -42.82 -37.11
C THR A 29 5.22 -41.28 -37.20
N PRO A 30 6.26 -40.54 -36.76
CA PRO A 30 6.28 -39.09 -36.93
C PRO A 30 6.26 -38.72 -38.42
N THR A 31 5.43 -37.74 -38.78
CA THR A 31 5.43 -37.11 -40.11
C THR A 31 6.76 -36.40 -40.36
N GLY A 32 7.38 -35.85 -39.31
CA GLY A 32 8.74 -35.33 -39.37
C GLY A 32 9.38 -35.18 -37.99
N ASN A 33 10.65 -35.56 -37.89
CA ASN A 33 11.51 -35.19 -36.75
C ASN A 33 12.28 -33.92 -37.14
N ILE A 34 12.06 -32.83 -36.41
CA ILE A 34 12.73 -31.54 -36.60
C ILE A 34 13.88 -31.49 -35.61
N THR A 35 15.10 -31.60 -36.15
CA THR A 35 16.36 -31.62 -35.38
C THR A 35 17.30 -30.49 -35.76
N SER A 36 16.89 -29.62 -36.68
CA SER A 36 17.65 -28.48 -37.19
C SER A 36 16.79 -27.23 -37.16
N ASP A 37 17.45 -26.08 -37.21
CA ASP A 37 16.80 -24.77 -37.23
C ASP A 37 15.84 -24.62 -38.42
N ILE A 38 14.76 -23.86 -38.21
CA ILE A 38 13.74 -23.56 -39.22
C ILE A 38 14.02 -22.15 -39.77
N GLU A 39 14.33 -22.07 -41.07
CA GLU A 39 14.77 -20.85 -41.75
C GLU A 39 13.87 -20.45 -42.93
N SER A 40 12.77 -21.18 -43.12
CA SER A 40 11.79 -20.92 -44.18
C SER A 40 10.39 -21.17 -43.65
N ASP A 41 9.40 -20.51 -44.25
CA ASP A 41 8.01 -20.63 -43.84
C ASP A 41 7.56 -22.10 -43.74
N MET A 42 6.88 -22.42 -42.64
CA MET A 42 6.44 -23.77 -42.34
C MET A 42 5.02 -23.77 -41.78
N THR A 43 4.21 -24.74 -42.22
CA THR A 43 2.84 -24.93 -41.75
C THR A 43 2.68 -26.32 -41.16
N PHE A 44 2.26 -26.40 -39.91
CA PHE A 44 1.96 -27.62 -39.18
C PHE A 44 0.45 -27.89 -39.28
N LYS A 45 0.08 -29.05 -39.83
CA LYS A 45 -1.32 -29.38 -40.14
C LYS A 45 -1.89 -30.43 -39.22
N MET A 46 -3.22 -30.48 -39.14
CA MET A 46 -3.95 -31.54 -38.44
C MET A 46 -3.61 -32.92 -39.05
N GLY A 47 -3.43 -33.92 -38.18
CA GLY A 47 -3.12 -35.29 -38.58
C GLY A 47 -1.66 -35.56 -38.94
N GLU A 48 -0.82 -34.51 -38.95
CA GLU A 48 0.63 -34.64 -39.08
C GLU A 48 1.28 -34.64 -37.69
N ASN A 49 2.23 -35.56 -37.48
CA ASN A 49 2.98 -35.69 -36.23
C ASN A 49 4.36 -35.08 -36.36
N TYR A 50 4.58 -33.91 -35.79
CA TYR A 50 5.89 -33.29 -35.74
C TYR A 50 6.53 -33.49 -34.38
N VAL A 51 7.80 -33.90 -34.37
CA VAL A 51 8.60 -34.04 -33.14
C VAL A 51 9.75 -33.05 -33.19
N ILE A 52 9.80 -32.13 -32.23
CA ILE A 52 10.96 -31.27 -31.96
C ILE A 52 11.94 -32.06 -31.10
N ASN A 53 13.17 -32.22 -31.58
CA ASN A 53 14.23 -32.92 -30.87
C ASN A 53 15.44 -32.02 -30.65
N GLY A 54 15.76 -31.79 -29.38
CA GLY A 54 16.79 -30.84 -28.96
C GLY A 54 16.34 -29.39 -29.02
N THR A 55 17.29 -28.47 -29.15
CA THR A 55 17.02 -27.04 -29.32
C THR A 55 16.86 -26.73 -30.80
N VAL A 56 15.67 -26.27 -31.19
CA VAL A 56 15.38 -25.81 -32.55
C VAL A 56 15.19 -24.31 -32.52
N ARG A 57 16.00 -23.58 -33.30
CA ARG A 57 15.82 -22.14 -33.49
C ARG A 57 14.99 -21.87 -34.73
N VAL A 58 14.10 -20.92 -34.60
CA VAL A 58 13.28 -20.40 -35.70
C VAL A 58 13.78 -19.01 -36.02
N ARG A 59 14.09 -18.76 -37.29
CA ARG A 59 14.66 -17.48 -37.72
C ARG A 59 14.18 -17.08 -39.10
N ASN A 60 13.90 -15.78 -39.27
CA ASN A 60 13.63 -15.13 -40.56
C ASN A 60 12.50 -15.78 -41.38
N CYS A 61 11.46 -16.28 -40.71
CA CYS A 61 10.35 -16.98 -41.35
C CYS A 61 9.03 -16.88 -40.56
N THR A 62 7.97 -17.43 -41.14
CA THR A 62 6.65 -17.57 -40.54
C THR A 62 6.35 -19.03 -40.21
N LEU A 63 6.00 -19.31 -38.95
CA LEU A 63 5.50 -20.61 -38.51
C LEU A 63 3.99 -20.52 -38.29
N VAL A 64 3.23 -21.41 -38.95
CA VAL A 64 1.77 -21.48 -38.82
C VAL A 64 1.37 -22.85 -38.30
N PHE A 65 0.54 -22.89 -37.26
CA PHE A 65 -0.07 -24.11 -36.74
C PHE A 65 -1.58 -24.03 -36.96
N GLU A 66 -2.08 -24.89 -37.84
CA GLU A 66 -3.51 -24.99 -38.15
C GLU A 66 -4.29 -25.64 -37.01
N PRO A 67 -5.62 -25.41 -36.90
CA PRO A 67 -6.45 -26.06 -35.90
C PRO A 67 -6.26 -27.57 -35.84
N GLY A 68 -6.05 -28.12 -34.64
CA GLY A 68 -5.82 -29.54 -34.41
C GLY A 68 -4.40 -30.04 -34.70
N ALA A 69 -3.44 -29.16 -35.02
CA ALA A 69 -2.03 -29.53 -35.12
C ALA A 69 -1.47 -29.99 -33.76
N ILE A 70 -0.62 -31.03 -33.77
CA ILE A 70 0.00 -31.61 -32.57
C ILE A 70 1.51 -31.65 -32.75
N ILE A 71 2.22 -31.05 -31.78
CA ILE A 71 3.66 -30.90 -31.79
C ILE A 71 4.20 -31.52 -30.51
N LYS A 72 5.07 -32.51 -30.68
CA LYS A 72 5.66 -33.28 -29.60
C LYS A 72 7.11 -32.85 -29.37
N PHE A 73 7.51 -32.79 -28.11
CA PHE A 73 8.87 -32.40 -27.72
C PHE A 73 9.57 -33.60 -27.07
N THR A 74 10.83 -33.85 -27.44
CA THR A 74 11.68 -34.81 -26.71
C THR A 74 12.11 -34.24 -25.35
N GLU A 75 12.71 -35.09 -24.52
CA GLU A 75 13.22 -34.67 -23.22
C GLU A 75 14.15 -33.45 -23.33
N GLY A 76 13.85 -32.39 -22.58
CA GLY A 76 14.62 -31.13 -22.56
C GLY A 76 14.56 -30.29 -23.84
N ALA A 77 13.73 -30.65 -24.84
CA ALA A 77 13.66 -29.91 -26.10
C ALA A 77 13.13 -28.47 -25.90
N VAL A 78 13.56 -27.59 -26.81
CA VAL A 78 13.29 -26.14 -26.78
C VAL A 78 12.92 -25.68 -28.19
N LEU A 79 11.94 -24.77 -28.28
CA LEU A 79 11.69 -24.00 -29.48
C LEU A 79 12.00 -22.52 -29.24
N ASP A 80 13.12 -22.04 -29.78
CA ASP A 80 13.55 -20.64 -29.66
C ASP A 80 13.07 -19.84 -30.87
N ILE A 81 12.30 -18.79 -30.63
CA ILE A 81 11.69 -17.93 -31.64
C ILE A 81 12.46 -16.61 -31.70
N ALA A 82 13.19 -16.40 -32.80
CA ALA A 82 14.01 -15.21 -33.05
C ALA A 82 15.08 -14.94 -31.96
N TYR A 83 15.84 -15.98 -31.60
CA TYR A 83 16.84 -15.97 -30.52
C TYR A 83 17.89 -14.85 -30.65
N SER A 84 18.32 -14.55 -31.86
CA SER A 84 19.36 -13.53 -32.11
C SER A 84 18.73 -12.16 -32.44
N ASP A 85 19.40 -11.06 -32.04
CA ASP A 85 18.89 -9.68 -32.20
C ASP A 85 18.50 -9.27 -33.63
N ASN A 86 19.02 -9.95 -34.65
CA ASN A 86 18.77 -9.67 -36.07
C ASN A 86 17.82 -10.68 -36.74
N GLU A 87 17.22 -11.58 -35.97
CA GLU A 87 16.25 -12.54 -36.46
C GLU A 87 14.83 -11.97 -36.34
N HIS A 88 13.96 -12.28 -37.30
CA HIS A 88 12.56 -11.89 -37.24
C HIS A 88 11.66 -13.10 -37.51
N VAL A 89 10.73 -13.38 -36.60
CA VAL A 89 9.81 -14.52 -36.75
C VAL A 89 8.39 -14.10 -36.47
N THR A 90 7.46 -14.63 -37.25
CA THR A 90 6.03 -14.61 -36.94
C THR A 90 5.58 -16.03 -36.59
N PHE A 91 5.08 -16.23 -35.37
CA PHE A 91 4.57 -17.51 -34.87
C PHE A 91 3.06 -17.44 -34.73
N ILE A 92 2.30 -18.25 -35.46
CA ILE A 92 0.83 -18.21 -35.48
C ILE A 92 0.29 -19.57 -35.12
N ALA A 93 -0.09 -19.79 -33.86
CA ALA A 93 -0.87 -20.94 -33.44
C ALA A 93 -2.33 -20.52 -33.22
N LYS A 94 -3.22 -21.00 -34.09
CA LYS A 94 -4.65 -20.68 -34.09
C LYS A 94 -5.47 -21.96 -34.09
N GLY A 95 -5.84 -22.42 -32.91
CA GLY A 95 -6.80 -23.51 -32.74
C GLY A 95 -8.24 -23.03 -32.82
N THR A 96 -9.15 -23.93 -32.47
CA THR A 96 -10.55 -23.63 -32.16
C THR A 96 -10.93 -24.33 -30.85
N PRO A 97 -12.08 -24.03 -30.23
CA PRO A 97 -12.54 -24.77 -29.04
C PRO A 97 -12.58 -26.29 -29.23
N ASP A 98 -12.92 -26.74 -30.44
CA ASP A 98 -13.05 -28.16 -30.79
C ASP A 98 -11.73 -28.78 -31.28
N LEU A 99 -10.84 -27.97 -31.85
CA LEU A 99 -9.58 -28.40 -32.46
C LEU A 99 -8.43 -27.49 -31.98
N PRO A 100 -8.04 -27.58 -30.70
CA PRO A 100 -6.92 -26.80 -30.19
C PRO A 100 -5.60 -27.21 -30.84
N VAL A 101 -4.65 -26.28 -30.92
CA VAL A 101 -3.24 -26.62 -31.24
C VAL A 101 -2.57 -27.15 -29.96
N VAL A 102 -1.89 -28.28 -30.03
CA VAL A 102 -1.32 -28.95 -28.84
C VAL A 102 0.21 -29.01 -28.90
N PHE A 103 0.86 -28.45 -27.89
CA PHE A 103 2.30 -28.57 -27.62
C PHE A 103 2.49 -29.46 -26.39
N THR A 104 3.08 -30.65 -26.57
CA THR A 104 3.11 -31.69 -25.54
C THR A 104 4.39 -32.55 -25.59
N SER A 105 4.58 -33.42 -24.60
CA SER A 105 5.69 -34.37 -24.55
C SER A 105 5.53 -35.50 -25.57
N VAL A 106 6.65 -36.00 -26.10
CA VAL A 106 6.67 -37.24 -26.90
C VAL A 106 6.51 -38.51 -26.05
N SER A 107 6.67 -38.41 -24.73
CA SER A 107 6.57 -39.53 -23.80
C SER A 107 5.19 -40.20 -23.83
N THR A 108 5.17 -41.53 -23.75
CA THR A 108 3.94 -42.32 -23.58
C THR A 108 3.39 -42.28 -22.16
N SER A 109 4.17 -41.78 -21.20
CA SER A 109 3.78 -41.52 -19.82
C SER A 109 4.31 -40.15 -19.39
N PRO A 110 3.71 -39.06 -19.90
CA PRO A 110 4.30 -37.73 -19.81
C PRO A 110 4.26 -37.19 -18.37
N SER A 111 5.33 -36.49 -18.00
CA SER A 111 5.50 -35.86 -16.69
C SER A 111 5.77 -34.36 -16.84
N ALA A 112 5.42 -33.59 -15.80
CA ALA A 112 5.73 -32.17 -15.79
C ALA A 112 7.24 -31.96 -15.90
N GLY A 113 7.69 -31.11 -16.82
CA GLY A 113 9.12 -30.91 -17.09
C GLY A 113 9.76 -31.92 -18.05
N ASP A 114 8.97 -32.67 -18.81
CA ASP A 114 9.51 -33.50 -19.89
C ASP A 114 10.27 -32.63 -20.90
N TRP A 115 9.76 -31.45 -21.25
CA TRP A 115 10.44 -30.52 -22.16
C TRP A 115 10.56 -29.13 -21.58
N SER A 116 11.43 -28.31 -22.16
CA SER A 116 11.77 -27.01 -21.57
C SER A 116 10.65 -26.00 -21.80
N GLY A 117 10.40 -25.59 -23.04
CA GLY A 117 9.41 -24.56 -23.34
C GLY A 117 9.56 -23.95 -24.73
N ILE A 118 8.70 -22.97 -25.01
CA ILE A 118 8.75 -22.12 -26.20
C ILE A 118 9.20 -20.72 -25.76
N ARG A 119 10.19 -20.15 -26.44
CA ARG A 119 10.83 -18.91 -26.02
C ARG A 119 10.73 -17.86 -27.12
N PHE A 120 10.12 -16.73 -26.81
CA PHE A 120 9.92 -15.60 -27.70
C PHE A 120 10.88 -14.48 -27.29
N TYR A 121 11.80 -14.15 -28.19
CA TYR A 121 12.78 -13.09 -28.01
C TYR A 121 12.41 -11.86 -28.83
N LYS A 122 13.21 -10.80 -28.73
CA LYS A 122 12.98 -9.47 -29.32
C LYS A 122 12.47 -9.46 -30.77
N GLY A 123 12.93 -10.40 -31.60
CA GLY A 123 12.53 -10.50 -33.01
C GLY A 123 11.19 -11.20 -33.28
N ALA A 124 10.50 -11.71 -32.26
CA ALA A 124 9.25 -12.44 -32.37
C ALA A 124 8.06 -11.51 -32.60
N ASN A 125 7.86 -11.08 -33.85
CA ASN A 125 6.87 -10.08 -34.23
C ASN A 125 5.50 -10.70 -34.53
N ASN A 126 4.43 -10.09 -34.03
CA ASN A 126 3.03 -10.51 -34.28
C ASN A 126 2.76 -11.98 -33.93
N CYS A 127 3.43 -12.49 -32.88
CA CYS A 127 3.28 -13.86 -32.45
C CYS A 127 1.99 -14.08 -31.66
N GLN A 128 1.34 -15.23 -31.87
CA GLN A 128 0.13 -15.56 -31.14
C GLN A 128 -0.08 -17.05 -30.84
N LEU A 129 -0.76 -17.26 -29.72
CA LEU A 129 -1.36 -18.51 -29.29
C LEU A 129 -2.84 -18.23 -28.99
N ASP A 130 -3.73 -18.76 -29.83
CA ASP A 130 -5.18 -18.71 -29.61
C ASP A 130 -5.74 -20.14 -29.67
N TYR A 131 -6.56 -20.52 -28.68
CA TYR A 131 -7.06 -21.89 -28.51
C TYR A 131 -5.94 -22.94 -28.56
N CYS A 132 -4.89 -22.74 -27.77
CA CYS A 132 -3.76 -23.67 -27.66
C CYS A 132 -3.81 -24.47 -26.34
N ILE A 133 -3.11 -25.60 -26.31
CA ILE A 133 -2.80 -26.37 -25.10
C ILE A 133 -1.28 -26.52 -25.01
N VAL A 134 -0.69 -26.04 -23.92
CA VAL A 134 0.72 -26.22 -23.59
C VAL A 134 0.80 -27.07 -22.34
N GLU A 135 1.42 -28.25 -22.44
CA GLU A 135 1.46 -29.20 -21.32
C GLU A 135 2.76 -29.99 -21.18
N TYR A 136 3.06 -30.41 -19.95
CA TYR A 136 4.24 -31.22 -19.57
C TYR A 136 5.59 -30.51 -19.80
N SER A 137 5.57 -29.18 -19.85
CA SER A 137 6.72 -28.30 -20.06
C SER A 137 7.37 -27.83 -18.75
N GLY A 138 8.32 -26.90 -18.85
CA GLY A 138 8.86 -26.17 -17.71
C GLY A 138 10.13 -26.77 -17.12
N SER A 139 10.83 -27.66 -17.82
CA SER A 139 12.02 -28.36 -17.30
C SER A 139 13.20 -27.45 -16.91
N HIS A 140 13.11 -26.14 -17.15
CA HIS A 140 14.17 -25.18 -16.91
C HIS A 140 13.72 -24.10 -15.92
N ASP A 141 14.53 -23.89 -14.89
CA ASP A 141 14.23 -23.00 -13.76
C ASP A 141 14.01 -21.52 -14.13
N TYR A 142 14.60 -21.04 -15.22
CA TYR A 142 14.55 -19.62 -15.60
C TYR A 142 13.45 -19.27 -16.59
N TYR A 143 13.12 -20.16 -17.54
CA TYR A 143 12.31 -19.80 -18.72
C TYR A 143 10.81 -20.13 -18.58
N GLY A 144 10.41 -20.99 -17.65
CA GLY A 144 9.03 -21.48 -17.57
C GLY A 144 8.60 -22.27 -18.81
N SER A 145 7.29 -22.39 -19.04
CA SER A 145 6.74 -23.10 -20.23
C SER A 145 6.72 -22.21 -21.47
N LEU A 146 6.30 -20.96 -21.29
CA LEU A 146 6.39 -19.90 -22.27
C LEU A 146 7.28 -18.79 -21.71
N TYR A 147 8.33 -18.42 -22.45
CA TYR A 147 9.22 -17.32 -22.11
C TYR A 147 9.01 -16.17 -23.09
N ILE A 148 8.82 -14.95 -22.58
CA ILE A 148 8.60 -13.74 -23.38
C ILE A 148 9.61 -12.69 -22.91
N ASP A 149 10.47 -12.26 -23.83
CA ASP A 149 11.62 -11.41 -23.52
C ASP A 149 11.80 -10.34 -24.59
N ASN A 150 11.71 -9.07 -24.17
CA ASN A 150 11.82 -7.89 -25.04
C ASN A 150 10.88 -7.91 -26.25
N THR A 151 9.72 -8.56 -26.13
CA THR A 151 8.73 -8.72 -27.21
C THR A 151 7.31 -8.87 -26.68
N GLU A 152 6.32 -8.78 -27.56
CA GLU A 152 4.91 -8.94 -27.22
C GLU A 152 4.29 -10.17 -27.90
N VAL A 153 3.55 -10.97 -27.13
CA VAL A 153 2.83 -12.15 -27.64
C VAL A 153 1.36 -12.07 -27.29
N SER A 154 0.49 -12.38 -28.26
CA SER A 154 -0.95 -12.52 -28.02
C SER A 154 -1.24 -13.94 -27.51
N ILE A 155 -1.79 -14.07 -26.31
CA ILE A 155 -2.13 -15.37 -25.70
C ILE A 155 -3.57 -15.31 -25.23
N THR A 156 -4.45 -15.98 -25.97
CA THR A 156 -5.89 -15.99 -25.69
C THR A 156 -6.46 -17.40 -25.74
N ASN A 157 -7.51 -17.63 -24.96
CA ASN A 157 -8.24 -18.91 -24.93
C ASN A 157 -7.34 -20.16 -24.78
N THR A 158 -6.18 -20.00 -24.13
CA THR A 158 -5.12 -21.02 -24.11
C THR A 158 -5.04 -21.68 -22.75
N ILE A 159 -4.84 -23.00 -22.75
CA ILE A 159 -4.68 -23.81 -21.54
C ILE A 159 -3.19 -24.09 -21.32
N LEU A 160 -2.68 -23.66 -20.17
CA LEU A 160 -1.36 -24.05 -19.68
C LEU A 160 -1.54 -24.99 -18.50
N ARG A 161 -0.98 -26.20 -18.59
CA ARG A 161 -1.12 -27.18 -17.52
C ARG A 161 0.06 -28.11 -17.32
N LYS A 162 0.18 -28.67 -16.11
CA LYS A 162 1.19 -29.70 -15.80
C LYS A 162 2.62 -29.23 -16.10
N ALA A 163 2.93 -27.99 -15.74
CA ALA A 163 4.27 -27.44 -15.87
C ALA A 163 5.07 -27.69 -14.58
N SER A 164 6.35 -28.07 -14.70
CA SER A 164 7.23 -28.28 -13.54
C SER A 164 7.80 -26.98 -12.96
N ASN A 165 7.59 -25.85 -13.64
CA ASN A 165 7.99 -24.53 -13.20
C ASN A 165 6.88 -23.52 -13.56
N VAL A 166 7.23 -22.24 -13.70
CA VAL A 166 6.32 -21.16 -14.09
C VAL A 166 5.61 -21.47 -15.41
N GLY A 167 4.32 -21.12 -15.48
CA GLY A 167 3.53 -21.24 -16.72
C GLY A 167 4.06 -20.28 -17.78
N ILE A 168 3.94 -18.98 -17.54
CA ILE A 168 4.43 -17.92 -18.43
C ILE A 168 5.42 -17.03 -17.68
N MET A 169 6.64 -16.92 -18.20
CA MET A 169 7.69 -16.06 -17.72
C MET A 169 7.83 -14.85 -18.65
N VAL A 170 7.64 -13.65 -18.12
CA VAL A 170 7.75 -12.39 -18.85
C VAL A 170 8.88 -11.57 -18.23
N LYS A 171 9.91 -11.27 -19.01
CA LYS A 171 11.14 -10.60 -18.57
C LYS A 171 11.46 -9.40 -19.44
N GLU A 172 12.26 -8.50 -18.88
CA GLU A 172 12.69 -7.26 -19.54
C GLU A 172 11.46 -6.47 -20.08
N GLU A 173 11.55 -5.93 -21.30
CA GLU A 173 10.43 -5.25 -21.96
C GLU A 173 9.38 -6.22 -22.56
N GLY A 174 9.34 -7.47 -22.10
CA GLY A 174 8.34 -8.45 -22.53
C GLY A 174 6.93 -8.08 -22.06
N ALA A 175 5.91 -8.30 -22.90
CA ALA A 175 4.51 -8.03 -22.53
C ALA A 175 3.50 -8.89 -23.32
N PHE A 176 2.21 -8.70 -23.03
CA PHE A 176 1.13 -9.29 -23.82
C PHE A 176 0.50 -8.27 -24.76
N SER A 177 0.45 -8.55 -26.06
CA SER A 177 -0.31 -7.72 -27.02
C SER A 177 -1.82 -7.99 -26.94
N ALA A 178 -2.20 -9.16 -26.44
CA ALA A 178 -3.54 -9.48 -25.97
C ALA A 178 -3.46 -10.65 -24.96
N PHE A 179 -4.25 -10.58 -23.90
CA PHE A 179 -4.32 -11.63 -22.89
C PHE A 179 -5.76 -11.80 -22.41
N GLY A 180 -6.28 -13.02 -22.32
CA GLY A 180 -7.63 -13.25 -21.83
C GLY A 180 -8.23 -14.60 -22.21
N GLY A 181 -9.15 -15.11 -21.40
CA GLY A 181 -9.78 -16.42 -21.60
C GLY A 181 -8.82 -17.59 -21.35
N ASN A 182 -7.66 -17.35 -20.76
CA ASN A 182 -6.65 -18.38 -20.51
C ASN A 182 -6.98 -19.18 -19.25
N ALA A 183 -6.50 -20.43 -19.20
CA ALA A 183 -6.69 -21.32 -18.05
C ALA A 183 -5.36 -21.94 -17.60
N PHE A 184 -5.11 -21.87 -16.29
CA PHE A 184 -3.92 -22.39 -15.64
C PHE A 184 -4.30 -23.50 -14.66
N SER A 185 -3.64 -24.67 -14.75
CA SER A 185 -3.89 -25.78 -13.80
C SER A 185 -2.63 -26.64 -13.60
N GLN A 186 -2.43 -27.17 -12.39
CA GLN A 186 -1.29 -28.06 -12.09
C GLN A 186 0.07 -27.45 -12.49
N ILE A 187 0.27 -26.16 -12.20
CA ILE A 187 1.55 -25.47 -12.35
C ILE A 187 2.28 -25.59 -11.02
N GLN A 188 3.52 -26.10 -10.99
CA GLN A 188 4.25 -26.34 -9.74
C GLN A 188 4.74 -25.05 -9.05
N SER A 189 4.93 -23.97 -9.81
CA SER A 189 5.31 -22.64 -9.32
C SER A 189 4.18 -21.64 -9.66
N TYR A 190 4.51 -20.40 -10.04
CA TYR A 190 3.53 -19.40 -10.41
C TYR A 190 2.97 -19.61 -11.82
N PRO A 191 1.65 -19.54 -12.05
CA PRO A 191 1.08 -19.56 -13.40
C PRO A 191 1.64 -18.45 -14.30
N ILE A 192 1.90 -17.27 -13.75
CA ILE A 192 2.53 -16.15 -14.46
C ILE A 192 3.58 -15.52 -13.55
N SER A 193 4.77 -15.24 -14.08
CA SER A 193 5.80 -14.42 -13.48
C SER A 193 6.12 -13.27 -14.41
N ILE A 194 5.97 -12.04 -13.95
CA ILE A 194 6.00 -10.83 -14.80
C ILE A 194 6.62 -9.65 -14.07
N GLN A 195 7.32 -8.78 -14.79
CA GLN A 195 7.80 -7.51 -14.24
C GLN A 195 6.65 -6.51 -14.08
N ALA A 196 6.75 -5.62 -13.08
CA ALA A 196 5.70 -4.65 -12.75
C ALA A 196 5.26 -3.79 -13.96
N ASN A 197 6.20 -3.43 -14.85
CA ASN A 197 5.92 -2.65 -16.07
C ASN A 197 4.89 -3.31 -16.98
N SER A 198 4.82 -4.65 -17.00
CA SER A 198 3.99 -5.38 -17.95
C SER A 198 2.72 -5.95 -17.33
N VAL A 199 2.51 -5.81 -16.02
CA VAL A 199 1.31 -6.31 -15.32
C VAL A 199 0.02 -5.73 -15.91
N HIS A 200 0.05 -4.48 -16.37
CA HIS A 200 -1.09 -3.81 -17.01
C HIS A 200 -1.56 -4.50 -18.32
N THR A 201 -0.72 -5.36 -18.91
CA THR A 201 -1.07 -6.14 -20.11
C THR A 201 -1.81 -7.44 -19.80
N ILE A 202 -1.89 -7.83 -18.52
CA ILE A 202 -2.77 -8.91 -18.07
C ILE A 202 -4.18 -8.34 -18.02
N VAL A 203 -4.88 -8.52 -19.13
CA VAL A 203 -6.26 -8.07 -19.30
C VAL A 203 -7.22 -9.27 -19.38
N GLY A 204 -8.52 -8.97 -19.32
CA GLY A 204 -9.57 -9.97 -19.44
C GLY A 204 -9.68 -10.94 -18.25
N VAL A 205 -10.66 -11.84 -18.35
CA VAL A 205 -10.93 -12.86 -17.33
C VAL A 205 -10.09 -14.10 -17.64
N ASN A 206 -9.29 -14.54 -16.67
CA ASN A 206 -8.49 -15.76 -16.75
C ASN A 206 -8.87 -16.71 -15.61
N ALA A 207 -8.77 -18.01 -15.85
CA ALA A 207 -9.08 -19.05 -14.88
C ALA A 207 -7.80 -19.59 -14.23
N PHE A 208 -7.67 -19.42 -12.93
CA PHE A 208 -6.56 -19.93 -12.14
C PHE A 208 -7.02 -21.08 -11.26
N GLN A 209 -6.63 -22.31 -11.61
CA GLN A 209 -6.84 -23.53 -10.83
C GLN A 209 -5.49 -23.97 -10.23
N THR A 210 -4.85 -23.03 -9.53
CA THR A 210 -3.52 -23.14 -8.94
C THR A 210 -3.54 -22.57 -7.53
N ASP A 211 -2.61 -23.02 -6.68
CA ASP A 211 -2.50 -22.51 -5.31
C ASP A 211 -1.88 -21.09 -5.27
N LEU A 212 -1.06 -20.78 -6.28
CA LEU A 212 -0.41 -19.49 -6.49
C LEU A 212 -1.12 -18.69 -7.60
N GLY A 213 -0.82 -17.39 -7.65
CA GLY A 213 -1.35 -16.45 -8.64
C GLY A 213 -0.25 -15.82 -9.50
N VAL A 214 -0.35 -14.52 -9.75
CA VAL A 214 0.61 -13.82 -10.61
C VAL A 214 1.78 -13.29 -9.76
N LEU A 215 3.00 -13.74 -10.02
CA LEU A 215 4.21 -13.18 -9.39
C LEU A 215 4.62 -11.89 -10.10
N ILE A 216 4.75 -10.81 -9.34
CA ILE A 216 5.33 -9.54 -9.75
C ILE A 216 6.78 -9.53 -9.24
N THR A 217 7.74 -9.70 -10.14
CA THR A 217 9.16 -9.88 -9.78
C THR A 217 9.86 -8.57 -9.47
N ASN A 218 10.89 -8.64 -8.63
CA ASN A 218 11.68 -7.51 -8.09
C ASN A 218 12.66 -6.81 -9.07
N ASP A 219 12.41 -6.84 -10.38
CA ASP A 219 13.39 -6.39 -11.38
C ASP A 219 13.08 -4.99 -11.95
N ALA A 220 14.06 -4.09 -11.76
CA ALA A 220 14.22 -2.70 -12.22
C ALA A 220 12.96 -1.90 -12.61
N SER A 221 12.34 -1.28 -11.60
CA SER A 221 11.55 -0.03 -11.66
C SER A 221 10.35 0.02 -12.64
N TYR A 222 9.15 0.15 -12.08
CA TYR A 222 7.98 0.64 -12.80
C TYR A 222 8.18 2.12 -13.21
N THR A 223 8.79 2.32 -14.38
CA THR A 223 9.10 3.64 -14.97
C THR A 223 8.14 4.03 -16.08
N LEU A 224 7.03 3.29 -16.20
CA LEU A 224 6.06 3.46 -17.26
C LEU A 224 5.34 4.80 -17.10
N SER A 225 5.65 5.72 -18.00
CA SER A 225 5.00 7.04 -18.05
C SER A 225 3.52 6.90 -18.45
N GLY A 226 2.70 7.81 -17.96
CA GLY A 226 1.27 7.82 -18.26
C GLY A 226 0.44 6.94 -17.33
N SER A 227 -0.82 6.71 -17.72
CA SER A 227 -1.83 6.06 -16.86
C SER A 227 -2.12 4.64 -17.32
N HIS A 228 -1.97 3.69 -16.41
CA HIS A 228 -2.18 2.26 -16.66
C HIS A 228 -3.07 1.65 -15.57
N THR A 229 -3.61 0.46 -15.85
CA THR A 229 -4.52 -0.23 -14.92
C THR A 229 -4.02 -1.63 -14.65
N TRP A 230 -3.88 -1.99 -13.38
CA TRP A 230 -3.78 -3.39 -12.98
C TRP A 230 -5.19 -3.91 -12.72
N THR A 231 -5.59 -4.91 -13.51
CA THR A 231 -6.94 -5.46 -13.48
C THR A 231 -7.09 -6.46 -12.34
N ASN A 232 -8.30 -6.64 -11.84
CA ASN A 232 -8.56 -7.67 -10.85
C ASN A 232 -8.57 -9.04 -11.54
N GLN A 233 -7.86 -10.01 -10.96
CA GLN A 233 -7.78 -11.38 -11.46
C GLN A 233 -8.40 -12.36 -10.46
N ALA A 234 -8.84 -13.53 -10.94
CA ALA A 234 -9.43 -14.56 -10.08
C ALA A 234 -8.42 -15.17 -9.07
N ALA A 235 -7.12 -14.90 -9.24
CA ALA A 235 -6.05 -15.24 -8.32
C ALA A 235 -5.30 -13.97 -7.87
N PRO A 236 -4.68 -13.98 -6.68
CA PRO A 236 -3.97 -12.81 -6.17
C PRO A 236 -2.68 -12.53 -6.94
N TYR A 237 -2.22 -11.28 -6.85
CA TYR A 237 -0.88 -10.88 -7.22
C TYR A 237 0.08 -11.13 -6.04
N TYR A 238 1.23 -11.73 -6.29
CA TYR A 238 2.31 -11.87 -5.32
C TYR A 238 3.38 -10.83 -5.62
N ALA A 239 3.68 -9.95 -4.67
CA ALA A 239 4.74 -8.96 -4.83
C ALA A 239 6.03 -9.49 -4.20
N GLU A 240 7.07 -9.65 -5.01
CA GLU A 240 8.40 -10.07 -4.58
C GLU A 240 9.31 -8.84 -4.42
N GLY A 241 9.95 -8.72 -3.26
CA GLY A 241 10.93 -7.66 -2.98
C GLY A 241 10.41 -6.24 -3.24
N THR A 242 11.32 -5.33 -3.61
CA THR A 242 10.99 -3.94 -3.88
C THR A 242 10.42 -3.74 -5.28
N ILE A 243 9.21 -3.20 -5.36
CA ILE A 243 8.62 -2.68 -6.60
C ILE A 243 8.63 -1.14 -6.52
N ARG A 244 9.34 -0.49 -7.44
CA ARG A 244 9.43 0.98 -7.49
C ARG A 244 8.48 1.53 -8.52
N PHE A 245 7.71 2.56 -8.21
CA PHE A 245 6.81 3.27 -9.12
C PHE A 245 7.29 4.70 -9.26
N GLY A 246 7.60 5.15 -10.48
CA GLY A 246 8.10 6.51 -10.67
C GLY A 246 8.58 6.74 -12.08
N ALA A 247 8.15 7.84 -12.70
CA ALA A 247 8.64 8.24 -14.01
C ALA A 247 8.95 9.74 -14.02
N VAL A 248 9.94 10.13 -14.81
CA VAL A 248 10.26 11.55 -15.03
C VAL A 248 9.14 12.27 -15.79
N GLY A 249 9.14 13.60 -15.77
CA GLY A 249 8.22 14.40 -16.56
C GLY A 249 6.80 14.44 -15.97
N GLN A 250 5.81 13.90 -16.68
CA GLN A 250 4.41 13.89 -16.21
C GLN A 250 4.12 12.78 -15.19
N GLY A 251 5.10 11.93 -14.88
CA GLY A 251 4.94 10.85 -13.91
C GLY A 251 4.24 9.61 -14.46
N SER A 252 4.10 8.66 -13.55
CA SER A 252 3.34 7.42 -13.75
C SER A 252 2.04 7.48 -12.95
N THR A 253 0.96 6.93 -13.50
CA THR A 253 -0.30 6.73 -12.78
C THR A 253 -0.69 5.26 -12.85
N LEU A 254 -0.81 4.63 -11.69
CA LEU A 254 -1.33 3.27 -11.56
C LEU A 254 -2.74 3.31 -10.99
N ASN A 255 -3.70 2.82 -11.77
CA ASN A 255 -5.05 2.53 -11.31
C ASN A 255 -5.12 1.05 -10.92
N ILE A 256 -5.66 0.77 -9.74
CA ILE A 256 -5.87 -0.59 -9.27
C ILE A 256 -7.37 -0.85 -9.29
N GLU A 257 -7.79 -1.88 -10.03
CA GLU A 257 -9.20 -2.27 -10.07
C GLU A 257 -9.66 -2.76 -8.70
N LYS A 258 -10.89 -2.40 -8.33
CA LYS A 258 -11.53 -2.86 -7.08
C LYS A 258 -11.50 -4.39 -6.95
N GLY A 259 -11.46 -4.88 -5.72
CA GLY A 259 -11.39 -6.33 -5.45
C GLY A 259 -10.05 -6.97 -5.76
N THR A 260 -9.00 -6.21 -6.08
CA THR A 260 -7.65 -6.75 -6.32
C THR A 260 -6.98 -7.13 -5.01
N HIS A 261 -6.34 -8.31 -4.97
CA HIS A 261 -5.62 -8.83 -3.80
C HIS A 261 -4.12 -8.96 -4.07
N PHE A 262 -3.32 -8.34 -3.22
CA PHE A 262 -1.87 -8.42 -3.19
C PHE A 262 -1.38 -9.23 -1.99
N ARG A 263 -0.53 -10.22 -2.26
CA ARG A 263 0.20 -11.07 -1.33
C ARG A 263 1.65 -10.61 -1.31
N MET A 264 2.02 -9.84 -0.30
CA MET A 264 3.33 -9.26 -0.09
C MET A 264 4.25 -10.33 0.48
N MET A 265 5.31 -10.69 -0.25
CA MET A 265 6.33 -11.64 0.20
C MET A 265 7.21 -11.03 1.30
N GLU A 266 8.05 -11.86 1.92
CA GLU A 266 9.08 -11.36 2.84
C GLU A 266 9.91 -10.27 2.15
N ASP A 267 10.20 -9.20 2.88
CA ASP A 267 10.88 -7.99 2.40
C ASP A 267 10.18 -7.23 1.25
N ALA A 268 8.94 -7.60 0.90
CA ALA A 268 8.23 -6.88 -0.15
C ALA A 268 7.90 -5.44 0.27
N GLN A 269 8.20 -4.50 -0.61
CA GLN A 269 7.91 -3.07 -0.40
C GLN A 269 7.51 -2.42 -1.73
N TRP A 270 6.65 -1.42 -1.66
CA TRP A 270 6.37 -0.56 -2.80
C TRP A 270 6.98 0.80 -2.53
N ASP A 271 7.93 1.23 -3.38
CA ASP A 271 8.48 2.59 -3.30
C ASP A 271 7.79 3.45 -4.35
N ILE A 272 7.10 4.50 -3.92
CA ILE A 272 6.36 5.43 -4.78
C ILE A 272 7.17 6.72 -4.88
N ALA A 273 7.61 7.03 -6.10
CA ALA A 273 8.47 8.14 -6.48
C ALA A 273 9.84 8.16 -5.78
N TYR A 274 10.50 6.99 -5.75
CA TYR A 274 11.76 6.79 -5.03
C TYR A 274 12.92 7.70 -5.46
N TRP A 275 13.05 7.96 -6.77
CA TRP A 275 14.18 8.73 -7.29
C TRP A 275 13.86 10.22 -7.42
N ASP A 276 14.86 11.06 -7.16
CA ASP A 276 14.76 12.51 -7.35
C ASP A 276 14.29 12.86 -8.77
N GLY A 277 13.19 13.62 -8.86
CA GLY A 277 12.61 14.07 -10.13
C GLY A 277 11.68 13.06 -10.80
N GLU A 278 11.42 11.91 -10.18
CA GLU A 278 10.33 11.02 -10.56
C GLU A 278 9.02 11.40 -9.88
N TYR A 279 7.91 11.10 -10.55
CA TYR A 279 6.58 11.31 -10.03
C TYR A 279 5.73 10.05 -10.20
N ALA A 280 4.92 9.74 -9.20
CA ALA A 280 4.01 8.61 -9.22
C ALA A 280 2.69 8.93 -8.52
N THR A 281 1.60 8.39 -9.07
CA THR A 281 0.24 8.46 -8.53
C THR A 281 -0.33 7.06 -8.45
N ILE A 282 -0.76 6.63 -7.26
CA ILE A 282 -1.51 5.38 -7.05
C ILE A 282 -2.98 5.71 -6.77
N ILE A 283 -3.88 5.15 -7.56
CA ILE A 283 -5.33 5.29 -7.40
C ILE A 283 -5.91 3.90 -7.14
N ALA A 284 -6.31 3.64 -5.90
CA ALA A 284 -6.82 2.35 -5.45
C ALA A 284 -8.19 2.53 -4.78
N HIS A 285 -9.26 2.41 -5.57
CA HIS A 285 -10.63 2.63 -5.10
C HIS A 285 -11.42 1.33 -5.14
N GLY A 286 -11.45 0.62 -4.01
CA GLY A 286 -12.32 -0.53 -3.78
C GLY A 286 -13.77 -0.14 -3.49
N THR A 287 -14.56 -1.12 -3.07
CA THR A 287 -15.90 -0.91 -2.47
C THR A 287 -16.03 -1.74 -1.19
N PRO A 288 -17.08 -1.57 -0.37
CA PRO A 288 -17.30 -2.44 0.79
C PRO A 288 -17.35 -3.94 0.44
N GLU A 289 -17.89 -4.28 -0.73
CA GLU A 289 -18.02 -5.66 -1.21
C GLU A 289 -16.76 -6.16 -1.93
N GLU A 290 -15.99 -5.26 -2.53
CA GLU A 290 -14.80 -5.56 -3.33
C GLU A 290 -13.63 -4.66 -2.88
N PRO A 291 -13.15 -4.82 -1.64
CA PRO A 291 -12.03 -4.03 -1.15
C PRO A 291 -10.74 -4.41 -1.89
N ILE A 292 -9.80 -3.48 -1.98
CA ILE A 292 -8.43 -3.79 -2.44
C ILE A 292 -7.63 -4.21 -1.22
N VAL A 293 -6.96 -5.35 -1.26
CA VAL A 293 -6.29 -5.95 -0.09
C VAL A 293 -4.79 -6.06 -0.32
N PHE A 294 -3.99 -5.55 0.62
CA PHE A 294 -2.55 -5.75 0.73
C PHE A 294 -2.27 -6.54 2.01
N THR A 295 -1.80 -7.79 1.87
CA THR A 295 -1.62 -8.72 2.99
C THR A 295 -0.37 -9.57 2.82
N SER A 296 0.04 -10.28 3.88
CA SER A 296 1.14 -11.24 3.84
C SER A 296 0.90 -12.39 2.85
N ALA A 297 1.98 -12.79 2.17
CA ALA A 297 2.06 -14.03 1.38
C ALA A 297 2.28 -15.27 2.24
N SER A 298 2.62 -15.12 3.53
CA SER A 298 2.84 -16.24 4.45
C SER A 298 1.54 -17.06 4.63
N PRO A 299 1.61 -18.39 4.65
CA PRO A 299 0.47 -19.23 5.03
C PRO A 299 0.09 -19.09 6.52
N ALA A 300 0.97 -18.48 7.34
CA ALA A 300 0.73 -18.13 8.73
C ALA A 300 1.12 -16.65 8.96
N PRO A 301 0.25 -15.70 8.60
CA PRO A 301 0.56 -14.27 8.66
C PRO A 301 0.95 -13.80 10.06
N SER A 302 2.00 -12.99 10.14
CA SER A 302 2.47 -12.32 11.35
C SER A 302 2.73 -10.84 11.08
N ALA A 303 2.61 -10.02 12.12
CA ALA A 303 2.88 -8.59 11.99
C ALA A 303 4.34 -8.36 11.58
N GLY A 304 4.56 -7.61 10.49
CA GLY A 304 5.90 -7.33 9.97
C GLY A 304 6.40 -8.30 8.90
N ASP A 305 5.52 -9.18 8.38
CA ASP A 305 5.86 -10.10 7.30
C ASP A 305 6.33 -9.41 6.01
N TRP A 306 6.01 -8.12 5.83
CA TRP A 306 6.45 -7.30 4.71
C TRP A 306 6.71 -5.86 5.15
N VAL A 307 7.44 -5.10 4.34
CA VAL A 307 7.96 -3.78 4.75
C VAL A 307 6.84 -2.74 4.82
N GLY A 308 6.22 -2.40 3.68
CA GLY A 308 5.23 -1.33 3.62
C GLY A 308 5.09 -0.71 2.23
N LEU A 309 4.18 0.26 2.11
CA LEU A 309 4.12 1.20 1.00
C LEU A 309 4.81 2.51 1.43
N ILE A 310 5.81 2.93 0.66
CA ILE A 310 6.70 4.05 0.97
C ILE A 310 6.46 5.15 -0.08
N PHE A 311 5.89 6.27 0.33
CA PHE A 311 5.62 7.43 -0.51
C PHE A 311 6.70 8.50 -0.26
N GLU A 312 7.52 8.76 -1.26
CA GLU A 312 8.55 9.81 -1.24
C GLU A 312 8.04 11.11 -1.88
N ASP A 313 8.85 12.17 -1.86
CA ASP A 313 8.51 13.54 -2.25
C ASP A 313 7.75 13.69 -3.59
N GLY A 314 8.01 12.81 -4.57
CA GLY A 314 7.35 12.84 -5.88
C GLY A 314 5.99 12.11 -5.96
N ALA A 315 5.53 11.52 -4.86
CA ALA A 315 4.28 10.78 -4.79
C ALA A 315 3.09 11.75 -4.71
N ASN A 316 2.45 11.99 -5.84
CA ASN A 316 1.44 13.03 -5.99
C ASN A 316 0.05 12.43 -6.19
N ASN A 317 -0.97 13.07 -5.61
CA ASN A 317 -2.38 12.73 -5.82
C ASN A 317 -2.74 11.26 -5.53
N CYS A 318 -1.97 10.58 -4.68
CA CYS A 318 -2.24 9.19 -4.32
C CYS A 318 -3.51 9.11 -3.47
N SER A 319 -4.41 8.18 -3.78
CA SER A 319 -5.68 8.04 -3.08
C SER A 319 -6.14 6.59 -2.95
N PHE A 320 -6.55 6.25 -1.73
CA PHE A 320 -6.99 4.93 -1.33
C PHE A 320 -8.39 5.01 -0.74
N ASN A 321 -9.30 4.18 -1.27
CA ASN A 321 -10.68 4.09 -0.82
C ASN A 321 -11.07 2.62 -0.67
N TYR A 322 -11.66 2.21 0.45
CA TYR A 322 -11.98 0.80 0.75
C TYR A 322 -10.79 -0.15 0.51
N CYS A 323 -9.63 0.22 1.05
CA CYS A 323 -8.42 -0.60 1.02
C CYS A 323 -8.16 -1.25 2.39
N VAL A 324 -7.65 -2.47 2.41
CA VAL A 324 -7.21 -3.17 3.61
C VAL A 324 -5.70 -3.37 3.52
N PHE A 325 -4.98 -2.87 4.52
CA PHE A 325 -3.54 -3.05 4.67
C PHE A 325 -3.30 -3.84 5.95
N GLU A 326 -2.68 -5.02 5.83
CA GLU A 326 -2.46 -5.88 6.99
C GLU A 326 -1.10 -6.57 7.01
N TYR A 327 -0.59 -6.79 8.23
CA TYR A 327 0.67 -7.52 8.51
C TYR A 327 1.96 -6.82 8.04
N GLY A 328 1.92 -5.53 7.69
CA GLY A 328 3.10 -4.78 7.25
C GLY A 328 3.87 -4.07 8.38
N GLY A 329 4.92 -3.35 7.99
CA GLY A 329 5.76 -2.54 8.88
C GLY A 329 6.89 -3.35 9.51
N SER A 330 7.72 -4.04 8.74
CA SER A 330 8.73 -5.00 9.23
C SER A 330 9.83 -4.47 10.16
N ASN A 331 9.93 -3.15 10.39
CA ASN A 331 10.93 -2.53 11.25
C ASN A 331 10.41 -1.22 11.88
N ASP A 332 11.09 -0.75 12.92
CA ASP A 332 10.73 0.45 13.68
C ASP A 332 10.93 1.77 12.90
N TYR A 333 11.51 1.71 11.70
CA TYR A 333 11.67 2.86 10.82
C TYR A 333 10.47 3.06 9.90
N TYR A 334 9.76 2.00 9.52
CA TYR A 334 8.63 2.04 8.59
C TYR A 334 7.32 1.56 9.24
N GLY A 335 6.22 2.27 8.94
CA GLY A 335 4.87 1.74 9.16
C GLY A 335 4.45 0.82 8.02
N THR A 336 3.26 0.22 8.12
CA THR A 336 2.62 -0.42 6.96
C THR A 336 2.47 0.57 5.81
N ILE A 337 2.16 1.84 6.14
CA ILE A 337 2.28 2.99 5.25
C ILE A 337 3.33 3.95 5.81
N ASN A 338 4.24 4.42 4.96
CA ASN A 338 5.20 5.48 5.28
C ASN A 338 5.12 6.59 4.24
N VAL A 339 4.88 7.83 4.65
CA VAL A 339 4.78 8.99 3.75
C VAL A 339 5.80 10.04 4.18
N LYS A 340 6.56 10.56 3.23
CA LYS A 340 7.63 11.53 3.45
C LYS A 340 7.56 12.65 2.41
N ASN A 341 7.42 13.90 2.88
CA ASN A 341 7.22 15.12 2.05
C ASN A 341 6.17 14.97 0.94
N ALA A 342 5.17 14.12 1.15
CA ALA A 342 4.16 13.78 0.15
C ALA A 342 2.76 13.85 0.77
N ALA A 343 1.74 13.79 -0.09
CA ALA A 343 0.36 13.93 0.32
C ALA A 343 -0.49 12.77 -0.21
N VAL A 344 -1.22 12.10 0.70
CA VAL A 344 -1.96 10.87 0.36
C VAL A 344 -3.35 10.89 1.01
N GLY A 345 -4.36 10.41 0.29
CA GLY A 345 -5.73 10.29 0.79
C GLY A 345 -6.09 8.86 1.20
N PHE A 346 -6.76 8.69 2.34
CA PHE A 346 -7.29 7.42 2.83
C PHE A 346 -8.71 7.57 3.35
N ARG A 347 -9.68 6.89 2.73
CA ARG A 347 -11.05 6.82 3.25
C ARG A 347 -11.59 5.39 3.28
N TYR A 348 -12.31 5.06 4.35
CA TYR A 348 -12.88 3.72 4.52
C TYR A 348 -11.82 2.60 4.47
N CYS A 349 -10.58 2.92 4.81
CA CYS A 349 -9.47 1.97 4.80
C CYS A 349 -9.30 1.30 6.16
N GLN A 350 -8.69 0.11 6.16
CA GLN A 350 -8.37 -0.65 7.37
C GLN A 350 -6.86 -0.88 7.45
N PHE A 351 -6.29 -0.64 8.63
CA PHE A 351 -4.88 -0.85 8.96
C PHE A 351 -4.80 -1.83 10.12
N LEU A 352 -4.41 -3.08 9.83
CA LEU A 352 -4.56 -4.20 10.76
C LEU A 352 -3.24 -4.93 11.00
N ASN A 353 -2.95 -5.30 12.25
CA ASN A 353 -1.82 -6.18 12.58
C ASN A 353 -0.46 -5.63 12.11
N SER A 354 -0.25 -4.32 12.18
CA SER A 354 1.03 -3.68 11.86
C SER A 354 2.03 -3.89 12.99
N GLN A 355 3.29 -4.24 12.68
CA GLN A 355 4.28 -4.55 13.73
C GLN A 355 4.66 -3.32 14.57
N TYR A 356 4.76 -2.14 13.94
CA TYR A 356 5.09 -0.89 14.64
C TYR A 356 4.04 0.20 14.40
N TYR A 357 3.91 0.70 13.17
CA TYR A 357 2.98 1.79 12.86
C TYR A 357 1.97 1.39 11.79
N GLY A 358 0.72 1.85 11.92
CA GLY A 358 -0.25 1.77 10.84
C GLY A 358 0.17 2.72 9.71
N ILE A 359 0.20 4.02 10.01
CA ILE A 359 0.66 5.08 9.12
C ILE A 359 1.74 5.91 9.82
N ARG A 360 2.88 6.09 9.15
CA ARG A 360 3.95 6.99 9.60
C ARG A 360 4.09 8.16 8.64
N MET A 361 3.71 9.35 9.09
CA MET A 361 3.92 10.62 8.38
C MET A 361 5.23 11.24 8.86
N LYS A 362 6.15 11.51 7.93
CA LYS A 362 7.45 12.14 8.18
C LYS A 362 7.60 13.40 7.35
N ASP A 363 8.45 14.30 7.83
CA ASP A 363 8.75 15.54 7.15
C ASP A 363 7.46 16.34 6.84
N ASN A 364 7.36 16.94 5.66
CA ASN A 364 6.20 17.74 5.25
C ASN A 364 5.01 16.90 4.78
N ALA A 365 4.83 15.68 5.30
CA ALA A 365 3.77 14.77 4.88
C ALA A 365 2.42 15.08 5.53
N TYR A 366 1.34 14.99 4.75
CA TYR A 366 -0.01 15.29 5.21
C TYR A 366 -1.09 14.49 4.49
N PHE A 367 -2.28 14.41 5.08
CA PHE A 367 -3.43 13.78 4.43
C PHE A 367 -4.16 14.75 3.50
N THR A 368 -4.42 14.35 2.25
CA THR A 368 -5.26 15.14 1.33
C THR A 368 -6.76 14.93 1.57
N ASP A 369 -7.12 13.75 2.08
CA ASP A 369 -8.46 13.34 2.47
C ASP A 369 -8.34 12.19 3.49
N PHE A 370 -8.97 12.31 4.65
CA PHE A 370 -8.88 11.30 5.70
C PHE A 370 -10.22 11.15 6.41
N GLY A 371 -10.65 9.91 6.67
CA GLY A 371 -11.84 9.67 7.49
C GLY A 371 -12.50 8.32 7.24
N ASN A 372 -13.28 7.87 8.23
CA ASN A 372 -13.92 6.55 8.22
C ASN A 372 -12.91 5.38 8.17
N ASN A 373 -11.68 5.61 8.63
CA ASN A 373 -10.65 4.57 8.65
C ASN A 373 -10.70 3.76 9.96
N THR A 374 -10.23 2.52 9.91
CA THR A 374 -10.16 1.62 11.07
C THR A 374 -8.72 1.19 11.34
N PHE A 375 -8.29 1.26 12.58
CA PHE A 375 -6.97 0.83 13.05
C PHE A 375 -7.12 -0.20 14.17
N ALA A 376 -6.48 -1.37 14.03
CA ALA A 376 -6.47 -2.39 15.07
C ALA A 376 -5.17 -3.20 15.09
N ASN A 377 -4.71 -3.61 16.27
CA ASN A 377 -3.46 -4.35 16.48
C ASN A 377 -2.24 -3.63 15.84
N THR A 378 -2.10 -2.33 16.07
CA THR A 378 -0.93 -1.55 15.63
C THR A 378 0.09 -1.49 16.76
N GLY A 379 1.32 -1.98 16.54
CA GLY A 379 2.25 -2.26 17.63
C GLY A 379 2.65 -1.09 18.54
N ILE A 380 2.98 0.07 17.99
CA ILE A 380 3.33 1.30 18.72
C ILE A 380 2.19 2.31 18.61
N TYR A 381 1.99 2.89 17.41
CA TYR A 381 0.94 3.88 17.17
C TYR A 381 0.20 3.60 15.85
N PRO A 382 -1.14 3.75 15.82
CA PRO A 382 -1.89 3.73 14.57
C PRO A 382 -1.41 4.81 13.59
N ILE A 383 -1.12 6.01 14.09
CA ILE A 383 -0.63 7.14 13.31
C ILE A 383 0.47 7.84 14.11
N THR A 384 1.59 8.17 13.46
CA THR A 384 2.50 9.25 13.89
C THR A 384 2.52 10.35 12.84
N ILE A 385 2.47 11.61 13.30
CA ILE A 385 2.41 12.79 12.44
C ILE A 385 3.02 14.02 13.13
N TRP A 386 3.60 14.93 12.34
CA TRP A 386 4.11 16.20 12.84
C TRP A 386 2.99 17.18 13.22
N PRO A 387 3.19 18.06 14.22
CA PRO A 387 2.15 18.96 14.73
C PRO A 387 1.50 19.83 13.63
N ASN A 388 2.31 20.33 12.69
CA ASN A 388 1.89 21.14 11.55
C ASN A 388 0.77 20.49 10.71
N TYR A 389 0.63 19.16 10.72
CA TYR A 389 -0.28 18.41 9.86
C TYR A 389 -1.36 17.61 10.59
N VAL A 390 -1.40 17.63 11.92
CA VAL A 390 -2.43 16.93 12.73
C VAL A 390 -3.85 17.36 12.33
N HIS A 391 -4.03 18.63 11.94
CA HIS A 391 -5.30 19.17 11.45
C HIS A 391 -5.87 18.47 10.20
N THR A 392 -5.07 17.64 9.52
CA THR A 392 -5.51 16.84 8.36
C THR A 392 -6.14 15.50 8.77
N ILE A 393 -6.04 15.11 10.04
CA ILE A 393 -6.74 13.95 10.60
C ILE A 393 -8.19 14.35 10.86
N THR A 394 -9.04 14.06 9.87
CA THR A 394 -10.46 14.43 9.88
C THR A 394 -11.38 13.21 9.82
N GLY A 395 -12.68 13.44 9.96
CA GLY A 395 -13.72 12.41 9.87
C GLY A 395 -13.78 11.47 11.07
N GLU A 396 -14.76 10.56 11.03
CA GLU A 396 -15.01 9.58 12.11
C GLU A 396 -14.09 8.37 11.92
N ASN A 397 -12.93 8.33 12.60
CA ASN A 397 -12.04 7.17 12.57
C ASN A 397 -12.25 6.27 13.79
N THR A 398 -12.07 4.97 13.59
CA THR A 398 -12.15 3.96 14.65
C THR A 398 -10.75 3.47 14.99
N PHE A 399 -10.36 3.64 16.24
CA PHE A 399 -9.08 3.16 16.76
C PHE A 399 -9.31 2.09 17.84
N GLU A 400 -8.43 1.10 17.90
CA GLU A 400 -8.47 0.08 18.94
C GLU A 400 -8.36 0.69 20.35
N GLN A 401 -9.10 0.12 21.30
CA GLN A 401 -9.08 0.57 22.69
C GLN A 401 -7.66 0.55 23.26
N GLY A 402 -7.23 1.70 23.81
CA GLY A 402 -5.91 1.84 24.43
C GLY A 402 -4.83 2.35 23.48
N SER A 403 -5.10 2.45 22.18
CA SER A 403 -4.22 3.12 21.21
C SER A 403 -4.28 4.65 21.32
N ALA A 404 -3.37 5.34 20.63
CA ALA A 404 -3.28 6.80 20.59
C ALA A 404 -2.67 7.29 19.27
N ILE A 405 -3.05 8.48 18.83
CA ILE A 405 -2.38 9.16 17.72
C ILE A 405 -1.15 9.88 18.28
N CYS A 406 0.04 9.57 17.77
CA CYS A 406 1.26 10.23 18.19
C CYS A 406 1.46 11.54 17.42
N VAL A 407 1.59 12.63 18.16
CA VAL A 407 2.08 13.91 17.67
C VAL A 407 3.59 13.93 17.95
N ASP A 408 4.37 13.79 16.89
CA ASP A 408 5.82 13.66 16.93
C ASP A 408 6.50 14.97 17.37
N ASN A 409 7.66 14.87 18.01
CA ASN A 409 8.45 16.00 18.52
C ASN A 409 9.62 16.42 17.64
N ASP A 410 9.80 15.75 16.50
CA ASP A 410 10.79 16.13 15.49
C ASP A 410 10.49 17.50 14.82
N CYS A 411 9.27 18.01 14.99
CA CYS A 411 8.82 19.29 14.45
C CYS A 411 7.86 19.98 15.42
N GLU A 412 7.60 21.27 15.19
CA GLU A 412 6.75 22.12 16.00
C GLU A 412 5.50 22.54 15.20
N LEU A 413 4.56 23.24 15.84
CA LEU A 413 3.46 23.90 15.13
C LEU A 413 3.85 25.36 14.85
N ASP A 414 4.63 25.56 13.78
CA ASP A 414 5.37 26.79 13.50
C ASP A 414 5.08 27.42 12.12
N ILE A 415 4.10 26.88 11.40
CA ILE A 415 3.60 27.47 10.15
C ILE A 415 2.45 28.42 10.46
N ALA A 416 2.55 29.68 10.03
CA ALA A 416 1.51 30.67 10.26
C ALA A 416 0.16 30.21 9.68
N GLY A 417 -0.88 30.17 10.50
CA GLY A 417 -2.16 29.61 10.09
C GLY A 417 -3.15 29.40 11.24
N ASN A 418 -4.36 28.97 10.86
CA ASN A 418 -5.39 28.53 11.79
C ASN A 418 -5.58 27.02 11.65
N TYR A 419 -5.42 26.31 12.76
CA TYR A 419 -5.45 24.86 12.82
C TYR A 419 -6.57 24.40 13.73
N ILE A 420 -7.29 23.38 13.30
CA ILE A 420 -8.33 22.73 14.11
C ILE A 420 -7.90 21.28 14.30
N TRP A 421 -7.69 20.88 15.55
CA TRP A 421 -7.47 19.49 15.92
C TRP A 421 -8.82 18.88 16.30
N SER A 422 -9.29 17.97 15.45
CA SER A 422 -10.59 17.35 15.61
C SER A 422 -10.60 16.31 16.73
N ASN A 423 -11.75 16.15 17.38
CA ASN A 423 -11.89 15.07 18.34
C ASN A 423 -11.85 13.70 17.63
N GLN A 424 -11.11 12.74 18.21
CA GLN A 424 -10.99 11.38 17.69
C GLN A 424 -11.35 10.37 18.79
N THR A 425 -11.71 9.14 18.39
CA THR A 425 -12.02 8.08 19.36
C THR A 425 -10.80 7.61 20.16
N ALA A 426 -9.59 7.94 19.71
CA ALA A 426 -8.34 7.78 20.43
C ALA A 426 -7.78 9.14 20.89
N PRO A 427 -7.07 9.18 22.04
CA PRO A 427 -6.35 10.37 22.47
C PRO A 427 -5.20 10.72 21.53
N TYR A 428 -4.82 11.99 21.52
CA TYR A 428 -3.52 12.43 21.01
C TYR A 428 -2.47 12.26 22.12
N ILE A 429 -1.36 11.58 21.82
CA ILE A 429 -0.16 11.61 22.65
C ILE A 429 0.80 12.61 22.03
N VAL A 430 1.06 13.70 22.75
CA VAL A 430 2.10 14.66 22.44
C VAL A 430 3.41 14.13 23.02
N ASP A 431 4.34 13.78 22.13
CA ASP A 431 5.69 13.46 22.56
C ASP A 431 6.44 14.77 22.86
N GLY A 432 7.07 14.90 24.02
CA GLY A 432 7.83 16.09 24.40
C GLY A 432 7.00 17.39 24.45
N PHE A 433 7.62 18.49 23.98
CA PHE A 433 6.98 19.80 23.96
C PHE A 433 6.30 20.03 22.62
N LEU A 434 5.01 20.37 22.66
CA LEU A 434 4.31 20.98 21.54
C LEU A 434 4.49 22.50 21.64
N ARG A 435 5.32 23.09 20.77
CA ARG A 435 5.46 24.54 20.68
C ARG A 435 4.59 25.06 19.56
N VAL A 436 3.84 26.12 19.86
CA VAL A 436 2.83 26.70 18.98
C VAL A 436 3.15 28.17 18.74
N GLY A 437 3.67 28.50 17.58
CA GLY A 437 3.93 29.90 17.25
C GLY A 437 4.78 30.09 16.00
N SER A 438 4.50 31.19 15.30
CA SER A 438 5.26 31.60 14.11
C SER A 438 5.43 33.12 14.10
N ALA A 439 6.35 33.62 13.28
CA ALA A 439 6.41 35.04 12.99
C ALA A 439 5.14 35.53 12.26
N GLY A 440 4.97 36.85 12.15
CA GLY A 440 3.90 37.47 11.37
C GLY A 440 2.53 37.35 12.02
N ALA A 441 1.57 36.72 11.33
CA ALA A 441 0.19 36.58 11.83
C ALA A 441 0.06 35.54 12.97
N GLY A 442 1.12 34.79 13.25
CA GLY A 442 1.15 33.76 14.26
C GLY A 442 0.39 32.49 13.90
N VAL A 443 0.27 31.64 14.91
CA VAL A 443 -0.43 30.36 14.84
C VAL A 443 -1.63 30.39 15.78
N SER A 444 -2.79 29.96 15.29
CA SER A 444 -3.97 29.71 16.10
C SER A 444 -4.26 28.21 16.13
N LEU A 445 -4.14 27.58 17.30
CA LEU A 445 -4.49 26.18 17.52
C LEU A 445 -5.84 26.09 18.23
N GLN A 446 -6.85 25.59 17.54
CA GLN A 446 -8.14 25.24 18.10
C GLN A 446 -8.21 23.73 18.39
N ILE A 447 -8.69 23.36 19.58
CA ILE A 447 -8.93 21.97 19.98
C ILE A 447 -10.45 21.79 20.12
N GLU A 448 -11.01 20.80 19.43
CA GLU A 448 -12.44 20.50 19.51
C GLU A 448 -12.85 19.90 20.87
N ALA A 449 -14.11 20.13 21.26
CA ALA A 449 -14.68 19.60 22.50
C ALA A 449 -14.56 18.06 22.58
N GLY A 450 -14.40 17.54 23.79
CA GLY A 450 -14.22 16.11 24.05
C GLY A 450 -12.84 15.55 23.71
N THR A 451 -11.94 16.33 23.11
CA THR A 451 -10.59 15.87 22.76
C THR A 451 -9.75 15.58 24.01
N VAL A 452 -8.99 14.48 23.96
CA VAL A 452 -8.03 14.11 25.00
C VAL A 452 -6.60 14.26 24.47
N LEU A 453 -5.82 15.13 25.13
CA LEU A 453 -4.39 15.31 24.89
C LEU A 453 -3.61 14.75 26.07
N LYS A 454 -2.68 13.84 25.79
CA LYS A 454 -1.79 13.20 26.74
C LYS A 454 -0.36 13.63 26.46
N PHE A 455 0.38 14.05 27.47
CA PHE A 455 1.77 14.48 27.32
C PHE A 455 2.71 13.43 27.88
N THR A 456 3.78 13.09 27.14
CA THR A 456 4.83 12.21 27.66
C THR A 456 5.58 12.87 28.82
N SER A 457 6.30 12.06 29.61
CA SER A 457 7.01 12.54 30.80
C SER A 457 7.93 13.71 30.46
N GLY A 458 7.76 14.84 31.15
CA GLY A 458 8.53 16.06 30.91
C GLY A 458 8.14 16.85 29.66
N GLY A 459 7.12 16.40 28.92
CA GLY A 459 6.50 17.13 27.82
C GLY A 459 5.60 18.28 28.28
N GLY A 460 5.11 19.09 27.34
CA GLY A 460 4.33 20.30 27.66
C GLY A 460 3.70 20.94 26.43
N LEU A 461 2.87 21.96 26.66
CA LEU A 461 2.32 22.82 25.60
C LEU A 461 2.83 24.24 25.84
N GLN A 462 3.51 24.83 24.85
CA GLN A 462 4.12 26.14 24.97
C GLN A 462 3.67 27.07 23.84
N ILE A 463 3.19 28.26 24.19
CA ILE A 463 2.58 29.22 23.28
C ILE A 463 3.16 30.61 23.56
N PRO A 464 3.73 31.27 22.55
CA PRO A 464 4.74 30.66 21.69
C PRO A 464 6.05 30.39 22.47
N TYR A 465 7.09 29.85 21.83
CA TYR A 465 8.40 29.64 22.49
C TYR A 465 9.48 30.64 22.07
N TRP A 466 9.47 31.07 20.81
CA TRP A 466 10.55 31.89 20.27
C TRP A 466 10.24 33.38 20.35
N ALA A 467 11.29 34.19 20.50
CA ALA A 467 11.17 35.64 20.37
C ALA A 467 10.59 36.02 18.99
N ASP A 468 9.81 37.11 18.96
CA ASP A 468 9.14 37.64 17.75
C ASP A 468 8.16 36.65 17.07
N THR A 469 7.67 35.65 17.82
CA THR A 469 6.62 34.73 17.36
C THR A 469 5.32 34.95 18.12
N TYR A 470 4.23 34.47 17.53
CA TYR A 470 2.86 34.81 17.90
C TYR A 470 2.03 33.52 17.93
N GLY A 471 1.29 33.30 19.02
CA GLY A 471 0.53 32.07 19.23
C GLY A 471 -0.77 32.28 20.01
N THR A 472 -1.78 31.48 19.66
CA THR A 472 -3.08 31.43 20.34
C THR A 472 -3.52 29.99 20.53
N LEU A 473 -4.00 29.64 21.73
CA LEU A 473 -4.71 28.38 22.00
C LEU A 473 -6.20 28.65 22.22
N VAL A 474 -7.06 27.96 21.48
CA VAL A 474 -8.51 27.98 21.64
C VAL A 474 -8.98 26.58 22.02
N ALA A 475 -9.07 26.32 23.33
CA ALA A 475 -9.61 25.09 23.89
C ALA A 475 -10.98 25.38 24.53
N ILE A 476 -12.06 25.04 23.80
CA ILE A 476 -13.45 25.29 24.23
C ILE A 476 -14.19 23.95 24.23
N GLY A 477 -14.25 23.32 25.39
CA GLY A 477 -15.08 22.13 25.62
C GLY A 477 -16.53 22.47 25.95
N SER A 478 -17.28 21.45 26.37
CA SER A 478 -18.61 21.61 26.97
C SER A 478 -18.66 20.93 28.34
N ALA A 479 -19.77 21.07 29.07
CA ALA A 479 -19.95 20.38 30.34
C ALA A 479 -20.05 18.86 30.16
N GLU A 480 -20.60 18.42 29.03
CA GLU A 480 -20.77 17.02 28.65
C GLU A 480 -19.50 16.43 28.01
N GLU A 481 -18.75 17.25 27.28
CA GLU A 481 -17.55 16.87 26.52
C GLU A 481 -16.40 17.86 26.82
N PRO A 482 -15.84 17.83 28.05
CA PRO A 482 -14.71 18.67 28.38
C PRO A 482 -13.46 18.24 27.60
N ILE A 483 -12.58 19.19 27.30
CA ILE A 483 -11.25 18.89 26.75
C ILE A 483 -10.34 18.46 27.91
N LEU A 484 -9.66 17.32 27.77
CA LEU A 484 -8.77 16.79 28.82
C LEU A 484 -7.30 16.92 28.40
N PHE A 485 -6.52 17.66 29.18
CA PHE A 485 -5.06 17.69 29.13
C PHE A 485 -4.50 16.89 30.32
N THR A 486 -3.72 15.84 30.06
CA THR A 486 -3.27 14.92 31.12
C THR A 486 -1.93 14.25 30.79
N SER A 487 -1.39 13.49 31.73
CA SER A 487 -0.22 12.63 31.54
C SER A 487 -0.51 11.45 30.59
N ALA A 488 0.49 11.07 29.80
CA ALA A 488 0.49 9.83 29.01
C ALA A 488 0.87 8.59 29.84
N ASP A 489 1.36 8.76 31.07
CA ASP A 489 1.67 7.64 31.96
C ASP A 489 0.39 6.88 32.33
N PRO A 490 0.35 5.53 32.22
CA PRO A 490 -0.80 4.73 32.64
C PRO A 490 -1.09 4.83 34.16
N LEU A 491 -0.13 5.27 34.96
CA LEU A 491 -0.23 5.48 36.40
C LEU A 491 0.22 6.92 36.75
N PRO A 492 -0.61 7.92 36.45
CA PRO A 492 -0.16 9.30 36.44
C PRO A 492 0.11 9.85 37.84
N ASN A 493 1.19 10.62 37.98
CA ASN A 493 1.58 11.31 39.22
C ASN A 493 1.53 12.84 39.04
N PRO A 494 1.34 13.61 40.13
CA PRO A 494 1.47 15.05 40.07
C PRO A 494 2.84 15.47 39.51
N GLY A 495 2.82 16.27 38.44
CA GLY A 495 4.05 16.75 37.79
C GLY A 495 4.64 15.81 36.74
N ASP A 496 3.89 14.84 36.23
CA ASP A 496 4.36 13.99 35.12
C ASP A 496 4.70 14.80 33.87
N TRP A 497 3.97 15.88 33.60
CA TRP A 497 4.21 16.78 32.49
C TRP A 497 4.26 18.23 32.95
N LYS A 498 4.80 19.10 32.10
CA LYS A 498 5.26 20.44 32.45
C LYS A 498 4.14 21.47 32.59
N GLY A 499 2.99 21.23 31.95
CA GLY A 499 1.85 22.15 31.93
C GLY A 499 1.70 22.91 30.61
N ILE A 500 0.80 23.88 30.64
CA ILE A 500 0.49 24.78 29.53
C ILE A 500 1.13 26.13 29.83
N TRP A 501 2.07 26.54 28.99
CA TRP A 501 2.85 27.76 29.17
C TRP A 501 2.45 28.79 28.12
N PHE A 502 2.19 30.00 28.61
CA PHE A 502 1.96 31.19 27.81
C PHE A 502 3.14 32.14 28.03
N ASP A 503 3.98 32.29 27.01
CA ASP A 503 5.10 33.23 27.01
C ASP A 503 4.74 34.53 26.26
N GLU A 504 5.66 35.49 26.26
CA GLU A 504 5.59 36.71 25.45
C GLU A 504 5.26 36.38 23.98
N GLY A 505 4.28 37.08 23.41
CA GLY A 505 3.73 36.79 22.08
C GLY A 505 2.46 35.93 22.09
N SER A 506 2.04 35.44 23.26
CA SER A 506 0.69 34.88 23.44
C SER A 506 -0.39 35.94 23.43
N TYR A 507 -1.52 35.67 22.77
CA TYR A 507 -2.70 36.55 22.81
C TYR A 507 -3.99 35.79 22.57
N ASN A 508 -5.10 36.36 23.08
CA ASN A 508 -6.48 35.91 22.85
C ASN A 508 -6.71 34.40 23.04
N SER A 509 -5.94 33.76 23.92
CA SER A 509 -6.10 32.35 24.22
C SER A 509 -7.30 32.12 25.12
N ILE A 510 -7.97 30.99 24.93
CA ILE A 510 -9.19 30.62 25.63
C ILE A 510 -9.04 29.19 26.13
N ILE A 511 -9.25 29.00 27.43
CA ILE A 511 -9.44 27.69 28.05
C ILE A 511 -10.79 27.73 28.76
N ASN A 512 -11.78 27.03 28.20
CA ASN A 512 -13.14 26.97 28.71
C ASN A 512 -13.63 25.52 28.71
N HIS A 513 -14.26 25.06 29.79
CA HIS A 513 -14.75 23.67 29.92
C HIS A 513 -13.64 22.64 29.67
N CYS A 514 -12.52 22.81 30.37
CA CYS A 514 -11.36 21.93 30.27
C CYS A 514 -11.05 21.24 31.61
N GLU A 515 -10.31 20.15 31.53
CA GLU A 515 -9.67 19.51 32.67
C GLU A 515 -8.16 19.45 32.43
N ILE A 516 -7.38 20.02 33.35
CA ILE A 516 -5.91 19.97 33.32
C ILE A 516 -5.46 19.15 34.52
N LYS A 517 -4.85 17.99 34.25
CA LYS A 517 -4.52 17.00 35.28
C LYS A 517 -3.04 16.61 35.24
N TYR A 518 -2.44 16.37 36.41
CA TYR A 518 -1.08 15.80 36.53
C TYR A 518 0.06 16.64 35.92
N ALA A 519 -0.20 17.93 35.73
CA ALA A 519 0.74 18.91 35.18
C ALA A 519 1.67 19.48 36.27
N GLY A 520 2.44 20.53 35.96
CA GLY A 520 3.24 21.27 36.95
C GLY A 520 4.54 20.58 37.35
N GLY A 521 5.11 19.75 36.48
CA GLY A 521 6.37 19.01 36.71
C GLY A 521 7.65 19.80 36.47
N SER A 522 7.61 21.14 36.46
CA SER A 522 8.76 21.99 36.16
C SER A 522 9.46 22.50 37.43
N TYR A 523 10.25 23.58 37.35
CA TYR A 523 10.88 24.25 38.50
C TYR A 523 9.88 24.46 39.65
N ASP A 524 10.39 24.59 40.87
CA ASP A 524 9.65 24.56 42.15
C ASP A 524 8.35 25.39 42.22
N TYR A 525 8.16 26.38 41.34
CA TYR A 525 6.99 27.25 41.33
C TYR A 525 6.19 27.31 40.03
N TRP A 526 6.56 26.62 38.95
CA TRP A 526 5.85 26.69 37.66
C TRP A 526 4.63 25.79 37.65
N GLY A 527 3.44 26.40 37.68
CA GLY A 527 2.18 25.70 37.79
C GLY A 527 1.75 24.89 36.56
N ALA A 528 0.62 24.19 36.70
CA ALA A 528 -0.06 23.50 35.60
C ALA A 528 -0.40 24.44 34.43
N ILE A 529 -0.73 25.70 34.76
CA ILE A 529 -0.72 26.82 33.82
C ILE A 529 0.38 27.80 34.28
N TYR A 530 1.24 28.21 33.36
CA TYR A 530 2.29 29.20 33.61
C TYR A 530 2.18 30.36 32.62
N LEU A 531 2.16 31.60 33.13
CA LEU A 531 2.23 32.82 32.33
C LEU A 531 3.59 33.48 32.57
N ASN A 532 4.40 33.61 31.53
CA ASN A 532 5.78 34.08 31.57
C ASN A 532 5.90 35.35 30.72
N ASP A 533 5.84 36.52 31.37
CA ASP A 533 5.85 37.83 30.67
C ASP A 533 4.87 37.95 29.50
N ALA A 534 3.74 37.25 29.59
CA ALA A 534 2.74 37.17 28.52
C ALA A 534 1.63 38.23 28.63
N GLY A 535 1.66 39.07 29.67
CA GLY A 535 0.59 40.03 29.94
C GLY A 535 -0.71 39.32 30.35
N SER A 536 -1.83 39.63 29.70
CA SER A 536 -3.12 38.96 29.97
C SER A 536 -3.59 38.13 28.76
N PRO A 537 -2.86 37.06 28.41
CA PRO A 537 -3.05 36.36 27.15
C PRO A 537 -4.26 35.42 27.18
N LEU A 538 -4.77 35.08 28.37
CA LEU A 538 -5.65 33.93 28.60
C LEU A 538 -6.98 34.33 29.23
N SER A 539 -8.07 33.94 28.59
CA SER A 539 -9.40 33.83 29.19
C SER A 539 -9.60 32.41 29.73
N LEU A 540 -9.70 32.27 31.06
CA LEU A 540 -9.85 30.99 31.74
C LEU A 540 -11.23 30.89 32.42
N SER A 541 -12.01 29.86 32.11
CA SER A 541 -13.34 29.66 32.71
C SER A 541 -13.76 28.18 32.75
N ASN A 542 -14.69 27.84 33.64
CA ASN A 542 -15.31 26.50 33.75
C ASN A 542 -14.31 25.33 33.70
N THR A 543 -13.14 25.49 34.31
CA THR A 543 -12.00 24.58 34.13
C THR A 543 -11.58 24.00 35.47
N LEU A 544 -11.27 22.70 35.51
CA LEU A 544 -10.70 22.02 36.66
C LEU A 544 -9.18 21.88 36.48
N ILE A 545 -8.40 22.38 37.43
CA ILE A 545 -6.96 22.14 37.51
C ILE A 545 -6.68 21.27 38.72
N SER A 546 -6.18 20.06 38.49
CA SER A 546 -6.02 19.09 39.57
C SER A 546 -4.73 18.28 39.49
N TYR A 547 -4.28 17.79 40.65
CA TYR A 547 -3.07 16.98 40.76
C TYR A 547 -1.83 17.65 40.16
N SER A 548 -1.69 18.98 40.28
CA SER A 548 -0.46 19.65 39.90
C SER A 548 0.70 19.24 40.82
N GLY A 549 1.88 18.97 40.25
CA GLY A 549 3.13 18.72 40.98
C GLY A 549 3.68 19.96 41.70
N SER A 550 3.21 21.15 41.31
CA SER A 550 3.55 22.44 41.87
C SER A 550 2.26 23.25 42.12
N ASN A 551 2.29 24.57 41.88
CA ASN A 551 1.10 25.43 41.91
C ASN A 551 0.09 25.04 40.81
N ALA A 552 -1.17 25.46 40.94
CA ALA A 552 -2.13 25.26 39.85
C ALA A 552 -1.92 26.29 38.73
N ILE A 553 -1.88 27.58 39.08
CA ILE A 553 -1.57 28.67 38.16
C ILE A 553 -0.36 29.44 38.70
N SER A 554 0.57 29.78 37.82
CA SER A 554 1.73 30.59 38.16
C SER A 554 1.93 31.70 37.14
N VAL A 555 2.30 32.87 37.64
CA VAL A 555 2.38 34.09 36.86
C VAL A 555 3.67 34.80 37.19
N ASP A 556 4.52 35.02 36.20
CA ASP A 556 5.69 35.90 36.29
C ASP A 556 5.27 37.34 35.98
N SER A 557 5.42 38.23 36.98
CA SER A 557 4.89 39.59 36.94
C SER A 557 5.96 40.66 36.74
N ASP A 558 7.23 40.26 36.62
CA ASP A 558 8.38 41.15 36.69
C ASP A 558 8.45 42.16 35.52
N ASP A 559 8.11 41.77 34.27
CA ASP A 559 8.28 42.66 33.11
C ASP A 559 6.96 43.12 32.44
N ASN A 560 6.02 42.20 32.15
CA ASN A 560 4.80 42.52 31.39
C ASN A 560 3.49 42.52 32.21
N GLY A 561 3.59 42.44 33.55
CA GLY A 561 2.43 42.50 34.45
C GLY A 561 1.44 41.37 34.18
N SER A 562 1.95 40.15 34.02
CA SER A 562 1.12 39.03 33.61
C SER A 562 -0.05 38.81 34.57
N SER A 563 -1.23 38.43 34.06
CA SER A 563 -2.40 38.17 34.89
C SER A 563 -3.41 37.26 34.21
N VAL A 564 -4.22 36.55 35.00
CA VAL A 564 -5.35 35.75 34.51
C VAL A 564 -6.48 35.82 35.52
N ASP A 565 -7.69 36.08 35.03
CA ASP A 565 -8.90 36.02 35.84
C ASP A 565 -9.40 34.57 35.93
N TYR A 566 -9.35 34.01 37.15
CA TYR A 566 -9.83 32.66 37.45
C TYR A 566 -11.15 32.67 38.24
N SER A 567 -11.83 33.81 38.38
CA SER A 567 -13.11 33.92 39.09
C SER A 567 -14.30 33.28 38.33
N ASN A 568 -14.08 32.91 37.06
CA ASN A 568 -15.10 32.41 36.14
C ASN A 568 -15.29 30.89 36.26
N ASN A 569 -15.63 30.41 37.46
CA ASN A 569 -15.89 28.99 37.74
C ASN A 569 -14.69 28.07 37.46
N VAL A 570 -13.48 28.53 37.82
CA VAL A 570 -12.27 27.69 37.85
C VAL A 570 -12.20 26.99 39.20
N SER A 571 -11.85 25.71 39.20
CA SER A 571 -11.76 24.90 40.42
C SER A 571 -10.41 24.20 40.54
N PHE A 572 -9.98 23.99 41.78
CA PHE A 572 -8.68 23.43 42.12
C PHE A 572 -8.87 22.21 43.02
N LEU A 573 -8.14 21.13 42.74
CA LEU A 573 -8.26 19.90 43.52
C LEU A 573 -6.91 19.17 43.61
N ASN A 574 -6.48 18.84 44.84
CA ASN A 574 -5.32 17.99 45.09
C ASN A 574 -4.02 18.49 44.42
N ASN A 575 -3.85 19.79 44.26
CA ASN A 575 -2.58 20.39 43.81
C ASN A 575 -1.57 20.40 44.95
N THR A 576 -0.29 20.18 44.63
CA THR A 576 0.79 20.11 45.64
C THR A 576 1.12 21.50 46.19
N GLY A 577 1.17 22.50 45.31
CA GLY A 577 1.38 23.92 45.63
C GLY A 577 0.07 24.67 45.88
N ILE A 578 0.12 25.99 45.76
CA ILE A 578 -1.07 26.85 45.92
C ILE A 578 -1.83 27.02 44.61
N ASP A 579 -3.09 27.42 44.71
CA ASP A 579 -3.98 27.57 43.54
C ASP A 579 -3.49 28.68 42.58
N TYR A 580 -2.98 29.78 43.11
CA TYR A 580 -2.54 30.93 42.32
C TYR A 580 -1.30 31.57 42.93
N TYR A 581 -0.19 31.52 42.20
CA TYR A 581 1.10 32.08 42.60
C TYR A 581 1.52 33.21 41.67
N ILE A 582 1.90 34.36 42.24
CA ILE A 582 2.56 35.45 41.52
C ILE A 582 4.00 35.51 42.02
N ARG A 583 4.95 35.51 41.09
CA ARG A 583 6.35 35.77 41.36
C ARG A 583 6.61 37.25 41.52
#